data_AF-A0A942A4K2-F1
#
_entry.id   AF-A0A942A4K2-F1
#
_cell.length_a   1.000
_cell.length_b   1.000
_cell.length_c   1.000
_cell.angle_alpha   90.00
_cell.angle_beta   90.00
_cell.angle_gamma   90.00
#
_symmetry.space_group_name_H-M   'P 1'
#
loop_
_entity.id
_entity.type
_entity.pdbx_description
1 polymer ?
#
loop_
_entity_poly.entity_id
_entity_poly.type
_entity_poly.pdbx_seq_one_letter_code
_entity_poly.pdbx_strand_id
1 'polypeptide(L)'
;MPTQPHDTPWSRRSFLQVVGMGGLALATGCATAPPNAGPEATAPLVRSTGARSIPDPTHWRVTRWGADPWSLGSYSYLPAGTSATSRAALAGPVGDRLFLAGEATDSDYPGTVHGALNSGRRAASQVLDGHGHSSVVVVGAGAAGLGAAQALVDAGSDVVVVEARNRIGGRVWTDDLGDAPVDLGGSWIHGVRGNPLTELADSLDITLVHTDYDDSVLYDTDGSPMDWSRLDHLYEALVDAALSSSSTRAMGPELAPIRERLNADEQRWFDFLVTSEIEHWWAADVDDLAMATAYFGRAFLGGDAVPTTGYRPIIESLAAGLDIRLGTAVSSVDHSGPGVAVDSEQGRFDADAVIVTVPLGVLKGERIRFTPDLPYSTVSAVQMLGMGLMNKVVLRFPEVFWDEQADLISYVPPVKGHFVEWYNAVPWTGQPILVGFNAARAAAEIEAWSDETTIETALDTLDVIYR
;
A
#
# COMPACT_ATOMS: atom_id res chain seq x y z
N MET A 1 0.24 -23.28 -40.26
CA MET A 1 1.37 -22.94 -39.37
C MET A 1 0.98 -21.66 -38.66
N PRO A 2 0.62 -21.70 -37.38
CA PRO A 2 0.26 -20.50 -36.64
C PRO A 2 1.53 -19.67 -36.41
N THR A 3 1.47 -18.40 -36.77
CA THR A 3 2.48 -17.38 -36.52
C THR A 3 2.55 -17.09 -35.03
N GLN A 4 3.75 -17.12 -34.45
CA GLN A 4 3.99 -16.75 -33.06
C GLN A 4 3.72 -15.27 -32.82
N PRO A 5 3.21 -14.87 -31.65
CA PRO A 5 3.13 -13.47 -31.26
C PRO A 5 4.54 -12.92 -31.03
N HIS A 6 4.70 -11.64 -31.34
CA HIS A 6 5.95 -10.90 -31.21
C HIS A 6 6.31 -10.74 -29.72
N ASP A 7 7.36 -11.42 -29.26
CA ASP A 7 8.06 -11.09 -28.03
C ASP A 7 8.79 -9.74 -28.21
N THR A 8 8.19 -8.64 -27.77
CA THR A 8 8.93 -7.41 -27.47
C THR A 8 9.76 -7.64 -26.19
N PRO A 9 11.03 -7.18 -26.09
CA PRO A 9 11.89 -7.49 -24.94
C PRO A 9 11.47 -6.84 -23.60
N TRP A 10 10.43 -6.01 -23.62
CA TRP A 10 10.01 -5.14 -22.51
C TRP A 10 8.49 -5.19 -22.34
N SER A 11 7.96 -6.22 -21.66
CA SER A 11 6.57 -6.21 -21.19
C SER A 11 6.42 -5.31 -19.94
N ARG A 12 5.19 -4.89 -19.58
CA ARG A 12 4.92 -4.16 -18.30
C ARG A 12 5.55 -4.89 -17.11
N ARG A 13 5.59 -6.22 -17.18
CA ARG A 13 6.29 -7.14 -16.26
C ARG A 13 7.79 -6.86 -16.10
N SER A 14 8.50 -6.42 -17.14
CA SER A 14 9.93 -6.14 -17.10
C SER A 14 10.28 -4.88 -16.32
N PHE A 15 9.46 -3.83 -16.37
CA PHE A 15 9.68 -2.60 -15.57
C PHE A 15 9.52 -2.86 -14.08
N LEU A 16 8.47 -3.61 -13.68
CA LEU A 16 8.23 -3.99 -12.28
C LEU A 16 9.36 -4.88 -11.73
N GLN A 17 9.94 -5.75 -12.55
CA GLN A 17 11.10 -6.58 -12.17
C GLN A 17 12.41 -5.78 -12.10
N VAL A 18 12.59 -4.77 -12.97
CA VAL A 18 13.80 -3.94 -13.00
C VAL A 18 13.82 -2.92 -11.86
N VAL A 19 12.68 -2.30 -11.55
CA VAL A 19 12.53 -1.34 -10.43
C VAL A 19 12.76 -2.03 -9.08
N GLY A 20 12.44 -3.32 -8.96
CA GLY A 20 12.72 -4.13 -7.77
C GLY A 20 14.16 -4.68 -7.62
N MET A 21 15.07 -4.50 -8.60
CA MET A 21 16.43 -5.07 -8.57
C MET A 21 17.59 -4.05 -8.60
N GLY A 22 17.30 -2.76 -8.73
CA GLY A 22 18.29 -1.72 -9.05
C GLY A 22 19.17 -1.20 -7.89
N GLY A 23 19.73 -2.04 -7.03
CA GLY A 23 20.60 -1.59 -5.93
C GLY A 23 22.07 -1.39 -6.32
N LEU A 24 22.52 -0.17 -6.65
CA LEU A 24 23.93 0.22 -6.48
C LEU A 24 24.11 1.70 -6.11
N ALA A 25 24.77 1.93 -4.98
CA ALA A 25 24.97 3.22 -4.32
C ALA A 25 25.94 4.17 -5.03
N LEU A 26 25.67 5.48 -5.00
CA LEU A 26 26.66 6.54 -4.77
C LEU A 26 25.98 7.80 -4.18
N ALA A 27 26.68 8.49 -3.28
CA ALA A 27 26.16 9.51 -2.37
C ALA A 27 26.38 10.97 -2.82
N THR A 28 25.67 11.86 -2.12
CA THR A 28 25.88 13.30 -1.83
C THR A 28 25.18 14.38 -2.67
N GLY A 29 24.48 15.28 -1.97
CA GLY A 29 24.05 16.60 -2.45
C GLY A 29 22.81 17.14 -1.72
N CYS A 30 23.00 17.97 -0.69
CA CYS A 30 21.90 18.66 0.01
C CYS A 30 21.31 19.80 -0.83
N ALA A 31 19.97 19.89 -0.88
CA ALA A 31 19.27 21.16 -1.05
C ALA A 31 17.85 21.06 -0.49
N THR A 32 17.48 22.03 0.35
CA THR A 32 16.16 22.17 1.00
C THR A 32 15.28 23.14 0.21
N ALA A 33 14.02 22.77 -0.03
CA ALA A 33 12.90 23.69 -0.20
C ALA A 33 11.60 22.99 0.21
N PRO A 34 10.68 23.65 0.93
CA PRO A 34 9.39 23.05 1.32
C PRO A 34 8.38 23.16 0.17
N PRO A 35 7.45 22.19 0.00
CA PRO A 35 6.34 22.34 -0.94
C PRO A 35 5.23 23.21 -0.32
N ASN A 36 4.82 24.24 -1.06
CA ASN A 36 3.68 25.09 -0.78
C ASN A 36 2.38 24.48 -1.35
N ALA A 37 1.37 24.46 -0.49
CA ALA A 37 -0.08 24.47 -0.68
C ALA A 37 -0.71 24.31 -2.10
N GLY A 38 -1.35 23.15 -2.29
CA GLY A 38 -2.80 23.02 -2.57
C GLY A 38 -3.30 23.07 -4.02
N PRO A 39 -3.95 22.01 -4.55
CA PRO A 39 -4.84 22.15 -5.69
C PRO A 39 -6.25 22.56 -5.26
N GLU A 40 -6.85 23.46 -6.03
CA GLU A 40 -8.28 23.78 -6.01
C GLU A 40 -9.09 22.51 -6.31
N ALA A 41 -10.03 22.17 -5.43
CA ALA A 41 -10.96 21.07 -5.63
C ALA A 41 -11.77 21.30 -6.92
N THR A 42 -11.52 20.50 -7.94
CA THR A 42 -12.38 20.46 -9.12
C THR A 42 -13.68 19.77 -8.74
N ALA A 43 -14.80 20.38 -9.13
CA ALA A 43 -16.14 19.88 -8.79
C ALA A 43 -16.36 18.49 -9.42
N PRO A 44 -17.02 17.56 -8.72
CA PRO A 44 -17.34 16.24 -9.26
C PRO A 44 -18.19 16.36 -10.54
N LEU A 45 -18.04 15.39 -11.44
CA LEU A 45 -18.86 15.26 -12.65
C LEU A 45 -20.34 15.32 -12.26
N VAL A 46 -21.00 16.40 -12.67
CA VAL A 46 -22.41 16.65 -12.41
C VAL A 46 -23.23 15.59 -13.13
N ARG A 47 -24.00 14.83 -12.35
CA ARG A 47 -25.10 13.94 -12.72
C ARG A 47 -25.56 14.06 -14.18
N SER A 48 -25.21 13.08 -14.99
CA SER A 48 -25.95 12.79 -16.23
C SER A 48 -27.32 12.25 -15.85
N THR A 49 -28.38 12.97 -16.19
CA THR A 49 -29.79 12.61 -15.92
C THR A 49 -30.34 11.50 -16.83
N GLY A 50 -29.46 10.69 -17.43
CA GLY A 50 -29.82 9.48 -18.19
C GLY A 50 -29.80 8.22 -17.33
N ALA A 51 -30.58 7.20 -17.71
CA ALA A 51 -30.40 5.87 -17.17
C ALA A 51 -29.02 5.34 -17.61
N ARG A 52 -28.22 4.81 -16.68
CA ARG A 52 -26.98 4.09 -17.00
C ARG A 52 -27.31 2.82 -17.79
N SER A 53 -26.38 2.41 -18.65
CA SER A 53 -26.42 1.16 -19.40
C SER A 53 -26.00 -0.05 -18.56
N ILE A 54 -25.14 0.18 -17.56
CA ILE A 54 -24.66 -0.84 -16.62
C ILE A 54 -25.67 -1.08 -15.49
N PRO A 55 -25.72 -2.28 -14.89
CA PRO A 55 -26.57 -2.56 -13.73
C PRO A 55 -26.11 -1.80 -12.48
N ASP A 56 -27.05 -1.49 -11.59
CA ASP A 56 -26.71 -0.93 -10.27
C ASP A 56 -26.00 -1.99 -9.38
N PRO A 57 -25.05 -1.58 -8.53
CA PRO A 57 -24.38 -2.50 -7.62
C PRO A 57 -25.34 -2.97 -6.53
N THR A 58 -25.27 -4.26 -6.18
CA THR A 58 -26.03 -4.86 -5.07
C THR A 58 -25.38 -4.58 -3.72
N HIS A 59 -24.05 -4.43 -3.69
CA HIS A 59 -23.27 -4.15 -2.49
C HIS A 59 -22.06 -3.28 -2.85
N TRP A 60 -21.58 -2.49 -1.91
CA TRP A 60 -20.37 -1.69 -2.11
C TRP A 60 -19.60 -1.42 -0.81
N ARG A 61 -18.33 -1.06 -0.96
CA ARG A 61 -17.46 -0.50 0.09
C ARG A 61 -16.57 0.61 -0.49
N VAL A 62 -16.31 1.63 0.32
CA VAL A 62 -15.32 2.68 0.04
C VAL A 62 -14.34 2.73 1.20
N THR A 63 -13.03 2.71 0.92
CA THR A 63 -12.00 2.84 1.96
C THR A 63 -11.49 4.27 2.06
N ARG A 64 -11.11 4.68 3.28
CA ARG A 64 -10.56 6.01 3.61
C ARG A 64 -9.45 5.86 4.63
N TRP A 65 -8.27 5.45 4.17
CA TRP A 65 -7.15 5.14 5.05
C TRP A 65 -6.50 6.39 5.64
N GLY A 66 -6.59 7.54 4.97
CA GLY A 66 -6.10 8.84 5.44
C GLY A 66 -6.98 9.43 6.55
N ALA A 67 -8.30 9.28 6.43
CA ALA A 67 -9.25 9.68 7.47
C ALA A 67 -9.30 8.72 8.68
N ASP A 68 -8.80 7.49 8.52
CA ASP A 68 -8.80 6.50 9.59
C ASP A 68 -7.78 6.88 10.69
N PRO A 69 -8.22 7.07 11.95
CA PRO A 69 -7.38 7.63 13.02
C PRO A 69 -6.24 6.70 13.48
N TRP A 70 -6.31 5.42 13.12
CA TRP A 70 -5.36 4.39 13.50
C TRP A 70 -4.39 4.01 12.36
N SER A 71 -4.51 4.66 11.19
CA SER A 71 -3.66 4.43 10.02
C SER A 71 -3.06 5.72 9.49
N LEU A 72 -3.90 6.75 9.28
CA LEU A 72 -3.54 8.06 8.73
C LEU A 72 -2.73 7.92 7.42
N GLY A 73 -3.17 7.02 6.55
CA GLY A 73 -2.59 6.70 5.24
C GLY A 73 -2.54 5.20 4.95
N SER A 74 -2.08 4.86 3.75
CA SER A 74 -2.07 3.48 3.23
C SER A 74 -0.72 2.79 3.42
N TYR A 75 0.39 3.32 2.91
CA TYR A 75 1.73 2.75 3.11
C TYR A 75 2.83 3.78 2.89
N SER A 76 4.01 3.51 3.44
CA SER A 76 5.12 4.45 3.37
C SER A 76 5.82 4.47 2.01
N TYR A 77 6.35 5.62 1.61
CA TYR A 77 7.17 5.79 0.40
C TYR A 77 8.45 6.58 0.72
N LEU A 78 9.32 6.74 -0.28
CA LEU A 78 10.55 7.53 -0.19
C LEU A 78 10.35 8.92 -0.82
N PRO A 79 10.23 10.00 -0.02
CA PRO A 79 9.98 11.32 -0.58
C PRO A 79 11.21 11.96 -1.21
N ALA A 80 10.99 12.92 -2.10
CA ALA A 80 12.02 13.83 -2.57
C ALA A 80 12.79 14.45 -1.39
N GLY A 81 14.10 14.60 -1.55
CA GLY A 81 15.03 15.03 -0.50
C GLY A 81 15.41 13.94 0.51
N THR A 82 14.81 12.74 0.41
CA THR A 82 15.04 11.64 1.35
C THR A 82 15.84 10.52 0.70
N SER A 83 16.61 9.80 1.51
CA SER A 83 17.34 8.60 1.07
C SER A 83 16.90 7.36 1.85
N ALA A 84 17.25 6.19 1.35
CA ALA A 84 17.00 4.90 1.99
C ALA A 84 17.44 4.82 3.47
N THR A 85 18.39 5.65 3.90
CA THR A 85 18.90 5.65 5.29
C THR A 85 17.85 6.01 6.32
N SER A 86 16.84 6.82 5.97
CA SER A 86 15.75 7.17 6.89
C SER A 86 14.98 5.93 7.34
N ARG A 87 14.76 4.97 6.44
CA ARG A 87 14.09 3.72 6.78
C ARG A 87 14.90 2.85 7.73
N ALA A 88 16.20 2.72 7.47
CA ALA A 88 17.12 2.01 8.34
C ALA A 88 17.23 2.68 9.73
N ALA A 89 17.22 4.01 9.79
CA ALA A 89 17.21 4.76 11.04
C ALA A 89 15.92 4.54 11.84
N LEU A 90 14.76 4.45 11.17
CA LEU A 90 13.49 4.14 11.83
C LEU A 90 13.45 2.70 12.38
N ALA A 91 14.11 1.76 11.71
CA ALA A 91 14.20 0.37 12.11
C ALA A 91 15.16 0.10 13.29
N GLY A 92 15.96 1.10 13.68
CA GLY A 92 16.92 0.99 14.77
C GLY A 92 16.23 0.90 16.14
N PRO A 93 16.76 0.09 17.08
CA PRO A 93 16.23 0.03 18.43
C PRO A 93 16.46 1.36 19.17
N VAL A 94 15.53 1.72 20.05
CA VAL A 94 15.65 2.85 20.97
C VAL A 94 16.07 2.31 22.34
N GLY A 95 17.38 2.41 22.60
CA GLY A 95 17.99 1.77 23.76
C GLY A 95 17.91 0.25 23.65
N ASP A 96 17.63 -0.41 24.76
CA ASP A 96 17.43 -1.85 24.86
C ASP A 96 15.95 -2.25 24.92
N ARG A 97 14.99 -1.31 24.94
CA ARG A 97 13.61 -1.62 25.38
C ARG A 97 12.49 -1.23 24.44
N LEU A 98 12.71 -0.25 23.58
CA LEU A 98 11.68 0.21 22.66
C LEU A 98 12.12 -0.10 21.24
N PHE A 99 11.29 -0.87 20.54
CA PHE A 99 11.56 -1.31 19.18
C PHE A 99 10.42 -0.88 18.27
N LEU A 100 10.76 -0.39 17.07
CA LEU A 100 9.78 -0.01 16.05
C LEU A 100 9.73 -1.07 14.95
N ALA A 101 8.52 -1.45 14.57
CA ALA A 101 8.27 -2.37 13.46
C ALA A 101 7.06 -1.92 12.64
N GLY A 102 6.93 -2.49 11.45
CA GLY A 102 5.97 -2.09 10.41
C GLY A 102 6.68 -1.93 9.07
N GLU A 103 5.93 -1.96 7.97
CA GLU A 103 6.50 -1.85 6.60
C GLU A 103 7.37 -0.60 6.41
N ALA A 104 7.08 0.47 7.16
CA ALA A 104 7.87 1.70 7.22
C ALA A 104 9.30 1.50 7.75
N THR A 105 9.65 0.31 8.23
CA THR A 105 10.95 -0.04 8.81
C THR A 105 11.63 -1.20 8.06
N ASP A 106 11.03 -1.71 6.98
CA ASP A 106 11.63 -2.77 6.16
C ASP A 106 12.22 -2.18 4.88
N SER A 107 13.55 -2.21 4.77
CA SER A 107 14.27 -1.63 3.64
C SER A 107 14.23 -2.49 2.38
N ASP A 108 13.98 -3.78 2.52
CA ASP A 108 13.91 -4.67 1.37
C ASP A 108 12.48 -4.70 0.82
N TYR A 109 11.44 -4.69 1.65
CA TYR A 109 10.06 -4.85 1.19
C TYR A 109 9.11 -3.76 1.73
N PRO A 110 9.41 -2.45 1.50
CA PRO A 110 8.57 -1.36 1.97
C PRO A 110 7.16 -1.43 1.37
N GLY A 111 6.15 -0.95 2.10
CA GLY A 111 4.76 -0.92 1.64
C GLY A 111 4.05 -2.27 1.52
N THR A 112 4.71 -3.39 1.82
CA THR A 112 4.12 -4.72 1.66
C THR A 112 3.70 -5.36 2.99
N VAL A 113 2.78 -6.34 2.93
CA VAL A 113 2.38 -7.13 4.10
C VAL A 113 3.53 -7.98 4.64
N HIS A 114 4.34 -8.57 3.75
CA HIS A 114 5.49 -9.39 4.18
C HIS A 114 6.61 -8.54 4.75
N GLY A 115 6.85 -7.31 4.26
CA GLY A 115 7.76 -6.37 4.90
C GLY A 115 7.30 -5.99 6.32
N ALA A 116 6.00 -5.80 6.52
CA ALA A 116 5.46 -5.63 7.87
C ALA A 116 5.73 -6.87 8.75
N LEU A 117 5.40 -8.09 8.27
CA LEU A 117 5.67 -9.33 8.99
C LEU A 117 7.16 -9.52 9.34
N ASN A 118 8.04 -9.30 8.37
CA ASN A 118 9.49 -9.42 8.53
C ASN A 118 10.05 -8.42 9.56
N SER A 119 9.60 -7.16 9.50
CA SER A 119 9.99 -6.15 10.49
C SER A 119 9.55 -6.49 11.91
N GLY A 120 8.38 -7.13 12.08
CA GLY A 120 7.92 -7.63 13.36
C GLY A 120 8.83 -8.72 13.93
N ARG A 121 9.15 -9.73 13.11
CA ARG A 121 10.10 -10.80 13.47
C ARG A 121 11.50 -10.27 13.77
N ARG A 122 11.95 -9.24 13.05
CA ARG A 122 13.21 -8.54 13.35
C ARG A 122 13.16 -7.88 14.73
N ALA A 123 12.10 -7.15 15.05
CA ALA A 123 11.98 -6.51 16.37
C ALA A 123 11.91 -7.54 17.51
N ALA A 124 11.23 -8.67 17.30
CA ALA A 124 11.27 -9.79 18.24
C ALA A 124 12.69 -10.32 18.46
N SER A 125 13.48 -10.52 17.40
CA SER A 125 14.89 -10.91 17.51
C SER A 125 15.70 -9.89 18.31
N GLN A 126 15.50 -8.58 18.07
CA GLN A 126 16.20 -7.53 18.81
C GLN A 126 15.87 -7.54 20.31
N VAL A 127 14.61 -7.83 20.67
CA VAL A 127 14.20 -8.01 22.08
C VAL A 127 14.92 -9.22 22.69
N LEU A 128 14.90 -10.37 22.00
CA LEU A 128 15.53 -11.60 22.49
C LEU A 128 17.04 -11.46 22.66
N ASP A 129 17.71 -10.74 21.75
CA ASP A 129 19.15 -10.48 21.84
C ASP A 129 19.51 -9.57 23.04
N GLY A 130 18.61 -8.65 23.40
CA GLY A 130 18.82 -7.71 24.51
C GLY A 130 18.41 -8.23 25.89
N HIS A 131 17.31 -8.99 25.96
CA HIS A 131 16.66 -9.40 27.21
C HIS A 131 16.53 -10.91 27.42
N GLY A 132 16.80 -11.73 26.40
CA GLY A 132 16.44 -13.13 26.42
C GLY A 132 14.91 -13.31 26.48
N HIS A 133 14.44 -14.27 27.28
CA HIS A 133 13.01 -14.41 27.57
C HIS A 133 12.57 -13.33 28.56
N SER A 134 11.53 -12.58 28.21
CA SER A 134 11.09 -11.41 28.97
C SER A 134 9.58 -11.18 28.86
N SER A 135 9.07 -10.23 29.62
CA SER A 135 7.72 -9.70 29.43
C SER A 135 7.74 -8.59 28.38
N VAL A 136 6.82 -8.64 27.40
CA VAL A 136 6.79 -7.71 26.27
C VAL A 136 5.37 -7.23 25.99
N VAL A 137 5.21 -5.91 25.82
CA VAL A 137 3.98 -5.33 25.26
C VAL A 137 4.19 -5.09 23.77
N VAL A 138 3.28 -5.59 22.93
CA VAL A 138 3.24 -5.28 21.49
C VAL A 138 2.08 -4.34 21.21
N VAL A 139 2.38 -3.14 20.70
CA VAL A 139 1.38 -2.12 20.37
C VAL A 139 1.01 -2.25 18.88
N GLY A 140 -0.23 -2.68 18.62
CA GLY A 140 -0.81 -2.93 17.31
C GLY A 140 -0.87 -4.42 16.97
N ALA A 141 -2.03 -4.89 16.49
CA ALA A 141 -2.29 -6.26 16.05
C ALA A 141 -2.39 -6.37 14.51
N GLY A 142 -1.58 -5.59 13.79
CA GLY A 142 -1.34 -5.78 12.36
C GLY A 142 -0.31 -6.88 12.08
N ALA A 143 -0.01 -7.16 10.81
CA ALA A 143 0.95 -8.21 10.42
C ALA A 143 2.32 -8.11 11.13
N ALA A 144 2.84 -6.90 11.34
CA ALA A 144 4.07 -6.68 12.10
C ALA A 144 3.94 -7.07 13.58
N GLY A 145 2.90 -6.59 14.26
CA GLY A 145 2.69 -6.88 15.67
C GLY A 145 2.39 -8.35 15.93
N LEU A 146 1.54 -8.97 15.11
CA LEU A 146 1.25 -10.40 15.21
C LEU A 146 2.50 -11.25 14.92
N GLY A 147 3.28 -10.88 13.90
CA GLY A 147 4.55 -11.54 13.59
C GLY A 147 5.58 -11.43 14.71
N ALA A 148 5.67 -10.28 15.37
CA ALA A 148 6.54 -10.06 16.51
C ALA A 148 6.08 -10.89 17.73
N ALA A 149 4.79 -10.83 18.05
CA ALA A 149 4.21 -11.52 19.19
C ALA A 149 4.32 -13.05 19.06
N GLN A 150 4.01 -13.60 17.89
CA GLN A 150 4.19 -15.03 17.61
C GLN A 150 5.64 -15.46 17.83
N ALA A 151 6.61 -14.75 17.23
CA ALA A 151 8.02 -15.08 17.38
C ALA A 151 8.51 -15.03 18.83
N LEU A 152 8.02 -14.09 19.63
CA LEU A 152 8.35 -13.96 21.05
C LEU A 152 7.70 -15.07 21.90
N VAL A 153 6.43 -15.39 21.65
CA VAL A 153 5.71 -16.48 22.34
C VAL A 153 6.34 -17.84 22.02
N ASP A 154 6.68 -18.09 20.76
CA ASP A 154 7.38 -19.32 20.33
C ASP A 154 8.75 -19.44 21.00
N ALA A 155 9.41 -18.31 21.26
CA ALA A 155 10.63 -18.27 22.04
C ALA A 155 10.39 -18.44 23.55
N GLY A 156 9.15 -18.35 24.07
CA GLY A 156 8.83 -18.53 25.49
C GLY A 156 8.81 -17.24 26.32
N SER A 157 8.71 -16.08 25.68
CA SER A 157 8.46 -14.79 26.34
C SER A 157 6.98 -14.63 26.74
N ASP A 158 6.71 -13.80 27.75
CA ASP A 158 5.35 -13.42 28.15
C ASP A 158 4.92 -12.19 27.34
N VAL A 159 3.85 -12.30 26.54
CA VAL A 159 3.50 -11.27 25.55
C VAL A 159 2.04 -10.90 25.65
N VAL A 160 1.77 -9.59 25.74
CA VAL A 160 0.43 -9.03 25.54
C VAL A 160 0.45 -8.10 24.32
N VAL A 161 -0.50 -8.31 23.41
CA VAL A 161 -0.73 -7.43 22.26
C VAL A 161 -1.87 -6.49 22.58
N VAL A 162 -1.70 -5.19 22.40
CA VAL A 162 -2.74 -4.17 22.59
C VAL A 162 -3.06 -3.51 21.26
N GLU A 163 -4.34 -3.50 20.88
CA GLU A 163 -4.81 -3.00 19.58
C GLU A 163 -5.91 -1.97 19.78
N ALA A 164 -5.77 -0.81 19.13
CA ALA A 164 -6.69 0.30 19.27
C ALA A 164 -8.08 -0.01 18.70
N ARG A 165 -8.14 -0.80 17.62
CA ARG A 165 -9.39 -1.20 16.97
C ARG A 165 -10.07 -2.36 17.70
N ASN A 166 -11.34 -2.57 17.35
CA ASN A 166 -12.10 -3.77 17.73
C ASN A 166 -11.86 -4.96 16.79
N ARG A 167 -10.74 -4.96 16.04
CA ARG A 167 -10.34 -6.04 15.12
C ARG A 167 -8.83 -6.10 14.97
N ILE A 168 -8.31 -7.27 14.64
CA ILE A 168 -6.92 -7.48 14.23
C ILE A 168 -6.70 -7.11 12.75
N GLY A 169 -5.46 -7.23 12.28
CA GLY A 169 -5.05 -7.10 10.87
C GLY A 169 -4.62 -5.70 10.44
N GLY A 170 -5.07 -4.65 11.14
CA GLY A 170 -4.70 -3.27 10.82
C GLY A 170 -5.10 -2.89 9.39
N ARG A 171 -4.11 -2.56 8.55
CA ARG A 171 -4.27 -2.25 7.12
C ARG A 171 -4.40 -3.48 6.22
N VAL A 172 -4.36 -4.69 6.78
CA VAL A 172 -4.73 -5.94 6.11
C VAL A 172 -6.12 -6.30 6.60
N TRP A 173 -7.14 -6.03 5.79
CA TRP A 173 -8.52 -6.14 6.22
C TRP A 173 -9.39 -6.72 5.11
N THR A 174 -9.81 -7.97 5.30
CA THR A 174 -10.83 -8.62 4.48
C THR A 174 -12.20 -8.37 5.07
N ASP A 175 -13.13 -7.87 4.25
CA ASP A 175 -14.56 -7.77 4.57
C ASP A 175 -15.36 -8.72 3.68
N ASP A 176 -16.56 -9.10 4.11
CA ASP A 176 -17.46 -9.93 3.31
C ASP A 176 -18.46 -9.04 2.56
N LEU A 177 -18.31 -8.97 1.23
CA LEU A 177 -19.20 -8.20 0.37
C LEU A 177 -20.41 -9.06 -0.04
N GLY A 178 -21.34 -9.20 0.90
CA GLY A 178 -22.36 -10.24 0.86
C GLY A 178 -21.75 -11.55 1.35
N ASP A 179 -21.52 -12.49 0.44
CA ASP A 179 -20.94 -13.82 0.69
C ASP A 179 -19.52 -14.01 0.13
N ALA A 180 -18.93 -12.97 -0.46
CA ALA A 180 -17.57 -13.02 -1.02
C ALA A 180 -16.56 -12.24 -0.16
N PRO A 181 -15.39 -12.85 0.18
CA PRO A 181 -14.32 -12.13 0.86
C PRO A 181 -13.60 -11.18 -0.10
N VAL A 182 -13.43 -9.92 0.31
CA VAL A 182 -12.67 -8.92 -0.44
C VAL A 182 -11.75 -8.14 0.49
N ASP A 183 -10.48 -8.02 0.11
CA ASP A 183 -9.50 -7.24 0.84
C ASP A 183 -9.64 -5.73 0.56
N LEU A 184 -10.06 -5.00 1.59
CA LEU A 184 -10.17 -3.54 1.62
C LEU A 184 -8.80 -2.84 1.74
N GLY A 185 -7.79 -3.57 2.20
CA GLY A 185 -6.42 -3.11 2.38
C GLY A 185 -5.43 -3.83 1.46
N GLY A 186 -4.33 -4.35 2.01
CA GLY A 186 -3.41 -5.20 1.24
C GLY A 186 -4.11 -6.46 0.69
N SER A 187 -3.99 -6.70 -0.62
CA SER A 187 -4.64 -7.83 -1.32
C SER A 187 -3.67 -8.79 -2.00
N TRP A 188 -2.48 -8.32 -2.37
CA TRP A 188 -1.50 -9.14 -3.08
C TRP A 188 -0.44 -9.68 -2.15
N ILE A 189 0.00 -10.90 -2.42
CA ILE A 189 1.31 -11.41 -2.05
C ILE A 189 2.25 -11.05 -3.21
N HIS A 190 3.09 -10.03 -3.02
CA HIS A 190 4.01 -9.60 -4.07
C HIS A 190 5.22 -10.54 -4.17
N GLY A 191 5.34 -11.23 -5.30
CA GLY A 191 6.28 -12.32 -5.54
C GLY A 191 6.01 -13.55 -4.66
N VAL A 192 5.53 -14.65 -5.22
CA VAL A 192 5.18 -15.85 -4.44
C VAL A 192 6.35 -16.79 -4.11
N ARG A 193 7.50 -16.69 -4.79
CA ARG A 193 8.62 -17.61 -4.57
C ARG A 193 9.50 -17.15 -3.42
N GLY A 194 9.48 -17.92 -2.32
CA GLY A 194 10.26 -17.65 -1.10
C GLY A 194 9.63 -16.60 -0.19
N ASN A 195 8.37 -16.20 -0.47
CA ASN A 195 7.66 -15.23 0.33
C ASN A 195 7.02 -15.92 1.55
N PRO A 196 7.24 -15.41 2.78
CA PRO A 196 6.70 -16.03 3.99
C PRO A 196 5.17 -16.07 4.03
N LEU A 197 4.48 -15.21 3.28
CA LEU A 197 3.02 -15.24 3.19
C LEU A 197 2.52 -16.38 2.30
N THR A 198 3.30 -16.79 1.29
CA THR A 198 2.99 -17.98 0.49
C THR A 198 3.10 -19.24 1.35
N GLU A 199 4.15 -19.34 2.18
CA GLU A 199 4.30 -20.47 3.12
C GLU A 199 3.13 -20.55 4.11
N LEU A 200 2.65 -19.39 4.58
CA LEU A 200 1.47 -19.35 5.45
C LEU A 200 0.20 -19.74 4.71
N ALA A 201 -0.01 -19.25 3.49
CA ALA A 201 -1.15 -19.64 2.65
C ALA A 201 -1.16 -21.14 2.39
N ASP A 202 -0.02 -21.73 2.03
CA ASP A 202 0.15 -23.17 1.81
C ASP A 202 -0.16 -23.98 3.07
N SER A 203 0.31 -23.54 4.24
CA SER A 203 0.04 -24.26 5.50
C SER A 203 -1.42 -24.19 5.96
N LEU A 204 -2.20 -23.26 5.39
CA LEU A 204 -3.63 -23.10 5.63
C LEU A 204 -4.50 -23.66 4.48
N ASP A 205 -3.88 -24.35 3.51
CA ASP A 205 -4.54 -24.86 2.29
C ASP A 205 -5.28 -23.77 1.49
N ILE A 206 -4.75 -22.54 1.49
CA ILE A 206 -5.36 -21.41 0.77
C ILE A 206 -4.84 -21.38 -0.67
N THR A 207 -5.76 -21.41 -1.63
CA THR A 207 -5.41 -21.27 -3.04
C THR A 207 -5.02 -19.82 -3.36
N LEU A 208 -3.94 -19.65 -4.12
CA LEU A 208 -3.50 -18.36 -4.63
C LEU A 208 -3.88 -18.24 -6.11
N VAL A 209 -4.54 -17.13 -6.46
CA VAL A 209 -4.84 -16.77 -7.85
C VAL A 209 -3.78 -15.79 -8.32
N HIS A 210 -3.00 -16.17 -9.33
CA HIS A 210 -1.99 -15.30 -9.91
C HIS A 210 -2.63 -14.14 -10.66
N THR A 211 -2.08 -12.94 -10.48
CA THR A 211 -2.46 -11.78 -11.28
C THR A 211 -1.63 -11.75 -12.55
N ASP A 212 -2.30 -11.73 -13.70
CA ASP A 212 -1.68 -11.49 -15.00
C ASP A 212 -1.87 -10.02 -15.40
N TYR A 213 -0.79 -9.23 -15.29
CA TYR A 213 -0.81 -7.81 -15.65
C TYR A 213 -0.85 -7.56 -17.17
N ASP A 214 -0.55 -8.59 -17.97
CA ASP A 214 -0.62 -8.52 -19.43
C ASP A 214 -2.06 -8.83 -19.92
N ASP A 215 -2.85 -9.60 -19.15
CA ASP A 215 -4.30 -9.80 -19.37
C ASP A 215 -5.10 -8.58 -18.90
N SER A 216 -4.91 -7.46 -19.62
CA SER A 216 -5.56 -6.19 -19.33
C SER A 216 -6.19 -5.55 -20.57
N VAL A 217 -7.34 -4.94 -20.38
CA VAL A 217 -8.02 -4.13 -21.41
C VAL A 217 -7.84 -2.64 -21.12
N LEU A 218 -7.73 -1.83 -22.16
CA LEU A 218 -7.53 -0.39 -22.05
C LEU A 218 -8.62 0.36 -22.82
N TYR A 219 -9.18 1.39 -22.19
CA TYR A 219 -10.20 2.25 -22.76
C TYR A 219 -9.72 3.71 -22.74
N ASP A 220 -9.94 4.43 -23.85
CA ASP A 220 -9.65 5.86 -23.93
C ASP A 220 -10.78 6.69 -23.27
N THR A 221 -10.58 8.01 -23.15
CA THR A 221 -11.47 8.94 -22.41
C THR A 221 -12.94 8.92 -22.85
N ASP A 222 -13.25 8.47 -24.06
CA ASP A 222 -14.62 8.36 -24.59
C ASP A 222 -15.25 6.98 -24.41
N GLY A 223 -14.55 6.04 -23.78
CA GLY A 223 -14.98 4.65 -23.60
C GLY A 223 -14.65 3.74 -24.78
N SER A 224 -13.95 4.23 -25.81
CA SER A 224 -13.51 3.37 -26.91
C SER A 224 -12.34 2.47 -26.49
N PRO A 225 -12.35 1.16 -26.87
CA PRO A 225 -11.20 0.29 -26.64
C PRO A 225 -9.95 0.83 -27.35
N MET A 226 -8.82 0.78 -26.65
CA MET A 226 -7.53 1.27 -27.12
C MET A 226 -6.46 0.18 -27.03
N ASP A 227 -5.67 0.05 -28.09
CA ASP A 227 -4.53 -0.87 -28.11
C ASP A 227 -3.35 -0.29 -27.32
N TRP A 228 -2.77 -1.10 -26.43
CA TRP A 228 -1.62 -0.74 -25.61
C TRP A 228 -0.41 -0.26 -26.43
N SER A 229 -0.23 -0.74 -27.65
CA SER A 229 0.88 -0.33 -28.52
C SER A 229 0.88 1.16 -28.88
N ARG A 230 -0.27 1.84 -28.71
CA ARG A 230 -0.34 3.31 -28.86
C ARG A 230 0.42 4.06 -27.76
N LEU A 231 0.69 3.39 -26.65
CA LEU A 231 1.36 3.94 -25.47
C LEU A 231 2.85 3.58 -25.42
N ASP A 232 3.35 2.68 -26.27
CA ASP A 232 4.72 2.14 -26.20
C ASP A 232 5.78 3.23 -26.14
N HIS A 233 5.72 4.25 -27.02
CA HIS A 233 6.71 5.33 -27.03
C HIS A 233 6.65 6.23 -25.79
N LEU A 234 5.45 6.42 -25.22
CA LEU A 234 5.26 7.18 -23.98
C LEU A 234 5.76 6.39 -22.78
N TYR A 235 5.51 5.08 -22.77
CA TYR A 235 5.98 4.15 -21.77
C TYR A 235 7.50 4.08 -21.77
N GLU A 236 8.13 3.88 -22.93
CA GLU A 236 9.60 3.92 -23.07
C GLU A 236 10.18 5.23 -22.53
N ALA A 237 9.59 6.37 -22.90
CA ALA A 237 10.04 7.67 -22.41
C ALA A 237 9.89 7.83 -20.88
N LEU A 238 8.78 7.33 -20.31
CA LEU A 238 8.54 7.34 -18.87
C LEU A 238 9.58 6.48 -18.14
N VAL A 239 9.80 5.25 -18.61
CA VAL A 239 10.75 4.31 -18.02
C VAL A 239 12.18 4.86 -18.10
N ASP A 240 12.60 5.36 -19.26
CA ASP A 240 13.92 5.96 -19.45
C ASP A 240 14.15 7.15 -18.51
N ALA A 241 13.12 7.99 -18.32
CA ALA A 241 13.21 9.10 -17.38
C ALA A 241 13.27 8.62 -15.93
N ALA A 242 12.36 7.73 -15.51
CA ALA A 242 12.30 7.19 -14.16
C ALA A 242 13.58 6.45 -13.76
N LEU A 243 14.24 5.78 -14.72
CA LEU A 243 15.49 5.04 -14.54
C LEU A 243 16.74 5.83 -14.98
N SER A 244 16.63 7.14 -15.17
CA SER A 244 17.77 7.98 -15.55
C SER A 244 18.71 8.28 -14.38
N SER A 245 18.22 8.20 -13.13
CA SER A 245 18.93 8.67 -11.96
C SER A 245 18.42 8.04 -10.67
N SER A 246 19.33 7.64 -9.77
CA SER A 246 19.01 7.23 -8.40
C SER A 246 19.12 8.40 -7.39
N SER A 247 18.88 9.64 -7.83
CA SER A 247 19.02 10.83 -6.98
C SER A 247 17.85 11.03 -6.02
N THR A 248 18.01 11.91 -5.03
CA THR A 248 16.92 12.29 -4.12
C THR A 248 16.03 13.41 -4.69
N ARG A 249 16.16 13.79 -5.97
CA ARG A 249 15.30 14.83 -6.57
C ARG A 249 13.88 14.30 -6.76
N ALA A 250 12.90 15.19 -6.79
CA ALA A 250 11.52 14.85 -7.13
C ALA A 250 11.43 14.31 -8.56
N MET A 251 10.54 13.35 -8.79
CA MET A 251 10.36 12.70 -10.10
C MET A 251 9.55 13.56 -11.07
N GLY A 252 8.50 14.25 -10.59
CA GLY A 252 7.62 15.06 -11.43
C GLY A 252 8.35 16.11 -12.28
N PRO A 253 9.29 16.91 -11.73
CA PRO A 253 10.08 17.84 -12.53
C PRO A 253 10.93 17.20 -13.63
N GLU A 254 11.33 15.93 -13.49
CA GLU A 254 12.06 15.18 -14.52
C GLU A 254 11.13 14.67 -15.63
N LEU A 255 9.87 14.41 -15.30
CA LEU A 255 8.84 13.95 -16.24
C LEU A 255 8.17 15.11 -17.00
N ALA A 256 8.11 16.31 -16.41
CA ALA A 256 7.44 17.48 -16.98
C ALA A 256 7.90 17.83 -18.42
N PRO A 257 9.21 17.82 -18.75
CA PRO A 257 9.66 18.11 -20.12
C PRO A 257 9.21 17.09 -21.17
N ILE A 258 8.92 15.84 -20.78
CA ILE A 258 8.30 14.85 -21.68
C ILE A 258 6.88 15.30 -21.95
N ARG A 259 6.09 15.47 -20.88
CA ARG A 259 4.68 15.86 -20.94
C ARG A 259 4.43 17.14 -21.74
N GLU A 260 5.27 18.17 -21.57
CA GLU A 260 5.13 19.47 -22.24
C GLU A 260 5.31 19.42 -23.77
N ARG A 261 5.98 18.39 -24.30
CA ARG A 261 6.19 18.22 -25.75
C ARG A 261 5.06 17.45 -26.43
N LEU A 262 4.17 16.84 -25.65
CA LEU A 262 3.08 15.98 -26.12
C LEU A 262 1.86 16.81 -26.51
N ASN A 263 1.09 16.30 -27.47
CA ASN A 263 -0.22 16.86 -27.80
C ASN A 263 -1.25 16.56 -26.69
N ALA A 264 -2.45 17.13 -26.78
CA ALA A 264 -3.46 17.02 -25.72
C ALA A 264 -3.89 15.58 -25.39
N ASP A 265 -3.94 14.69 -26.38
CA ASP A 265 -4.31 13.28 -26.18
C ASP A 265 -3.15 12.51 -25.55
N GLU A 266 -1.95 12.69 -26.11
CA GLU A 266 -0.73 12.09 -25.55
C GLU A 266 -0.43 12.56 -24.13
N GLN A 267 -0.76 13.81 -23.76
CA GLN A 267 -0.66 14.26 -22.37
C GLN A 267 -1.57 13.47 -21.43
N ARG A 268 -2.82 13.19 -21.83
CA ARG A 268 -3.74 12.37 -21.03
C ARG A 268 -3.24 10.93 -20.91
N TRP A 269 -2.76 10.38 -22.01
CA TRP A 269 -2.16 9.03 -22.02
C TRP A 269 -0.90 8.94 -21.16
N PHE A 270 -0.05 9.97 -21.20
CA PHE A 270 1.14 10.04 -20.34
C PHE A 270 0.76 10.20 -18.86
N ASP A 271 -0.24 11.02 -18.55
CA ASP A 271 -0.76 11.17 -17.19
C ASP A 271 -1.37 9.84 -16.66
N PHE A 272 -2.05 9.09 -17.53
CA PHE A 272 -2.51 7.73 -17.26
C PHE A 272 -1.33 6.81 -16.90
N LEU A 273 -0.28 6.75 -17.75
CA LEU A 273 0.90 5.92 -17.50
C LEU A 273 1.63 6.30 -16.21
N VAL A 274 1.80 7.60 -15.94
CA VAL A 274 2.38 8.08 -14.69
C VAL A 274 1.56 7.59 -13.49
N THR A 275 0.24 7.61 -13.60
CA THR A 275 -0.63 7.13 -12.52
C THR A 275 -0.53 5.61 -12.35
N SER A 276 -0.73 4.84 -13.43
CA SER A 276 -0.83 3.37 -13.39
C SER A 276 0.51 2.69 -13.10
N GLU A 277 1.59 3.21 -13.66
CA GLU A 277 2.93 2.61 -13.54
C GLU A 277 3.71 3.15 -12.35
N ILE A 278 3.31 4.30 -11.79
CA ILE A 278 4.02 4.94 -10.67
C ILE A 278 3.11 5.21 -9.49
N GLU A 279 2.20 6.17 -9.59
CA GLU A 279 1.50 6.67 -8.40
C GLU A 279 0.68 5.59 -7.66
N HIS A 280 0.14 4.60 -8.38
CA HIS A 280 -0.55 3.43 -7.80
C HIS A 280 0.39 2.53 -6.99
N TRP A 281 1.62 2.30 -7.44
CA TRP A 281 2.57 1.40 -6.77
C TRP A 281 3.13 2.01 -5.48
N TRP A 282 3.33 3.33 -5.44
CA TRP A 282 3.89 4.03 -4.27
C TRP A 282 2.86 4.80 -3.44
N ALA A 283 1.59 4.85 -3.89
CA ALA A 283 0.52 5.62 -3.28
C ALA A 283 0.88 7.10 -3.06
N ALA A 284 1.70 7.68 -3.95
CA ALA A 284 2.23 9.03 -3.81
C ALA A 284 2.37 9.70 -5.17
N ASP A 285 2.26 11.03 -5.18
CA ASP A 285 2.40 11.83 -6.40
C ASP A 285 3.88 11.89 -6.82
N VAL A 286 4.12 11.92 -8.14
CA VAL A 286 5.49 11.99 -8.67
C VAL A 286 6.27 13.24 -8.22
N ASP A 287 5.59 14.34 -7.87
CA ASP A 287 6.24 15.52 -7.29
C ASP A 287 6.76 15.27 -5.86
N ASP A 288 6.16 14.32 -5.14
CA ASP A 288 6.58 13.94 -3.80
C ASP A 288 7.58 12.78 -3.81
N LEU A 289 7.65 11.98 -4.88
CA LEU A 289 8.52 10.81 -4.98
C LEU A 289 9.96 11.18 -5.33
N ALA A 290 10.93 10.60 -4.62
CA ALA A 290 12.32 10.68 -5.04
C ALA A 290 12.56 9.81 -6.28
N MET A 291 13.43 10.26 -7.20
CA MET A 291 13.92 9.43 -8.31
C MET A 291 14.52 8.10 -7.84
N ALA A 292 15.22 8.11 -6.70
CA ALA A 292 15.78 6.92 -6.04
C ALA A 292 14.73 5.85 -5.69
N THR A 293 13.43 6.20 -5.65
CA THR A 293 12.35 5.24 -5.36
C THR A 293 12.31 4.10 -6.38
N ALA A 294 12.63 4.38 -7.65
CA ALA A 294 12.66 3.39 -8.73
C ALA A 294 13.80 2.36 -8.57
N TYR A 295 14.64 2.48 -7.55
CA TYR A 295 15.79 1.62 -7.28
C TYR A 295 15.75 1.04 -5.86
N PHE A 296 14.70 1.33 -5.10
CA PHE A 296 14.63 1.00 -3.69
C PHE A 296 13.79 -0.24 -3.44
N GLY A 297 14.26 -1.08 -2.52
CA GLY A 297 13.65 -2.34 -2.16
C GLY A 297 14.20 -3.53 -2.95
N ARG A 298 13.57 -4.68 -2.73
CA ARG A 298 13.76 -5.96 -3.37
C ARG A 298 12.39 -6.50 -3.74
N ALA A 299 12.36 -7.40 -4.72
CA ALA A 299 11.17 -8.16 -5.07
C ALA A 299 11.42 -9.65 -4.88
N PHE A 300 10.45 -10.35 -4.31
CA PHE A 300 10.37 -11.80 -4.48
C PHE A 300 10.02 -12.11 -5.93
N LEU A 301 10.46 -13.28 -6.41
CA LEU A 301 10.18 -13.71 -7.77
C LEU A 301 8.86 -14.49 -7.82
N GLY A 302 8.39 -14.82 -9.03
CA GLY A 302 7.22 -15.69 -9.22
C GLY A 302 5.92 -14.98 -9.54
N GLY A 303 5.94 -13.65 -9.68
CA GLY A 303 4.74 -12.85 -9.90
C GLY A 303 3.88 -12.73 -8.65
N ASP A 304 2.85 -11.91 -8.76
CA ASP A 304 1.97 -11.58 -7.64
C ASP A 304 0.74 -12.49 -7.65
N ALA A 305 0.16 -12.70 -6.48
CA ALA A 305 -1.05 -13.50 -6.35
C ALA A 305 -1.94 -13.02 -5.21
N VAL A 306 -3.24 -13.29 -5.33
CA VAL A 306 -4.26 -12.95 -4.34
C VAL A 306 -4.79 -14.25 -3.71
N PRO A 307 -4.93 -14.32 -2.37
CA PRO A 307 -5.56 -15.47 -1.73
C PRO A 307 -7.07 -15.53 -2.01
N THR A 308 -7.61 -16.69 -2.36
CA THR A 308 -9.07 -16.85 -2.62
C THR A 308 -9.96 -16.54 -1.42
N THR A 309 -9.39 -16.54 -0.22
CA THR A 309 -10.08 -16.23 1.05
C THR A 309 -9.92 -14.77 1.47
N GLY A 310 -9.23 -13.96 0.68
CA GLY A 310 -8.55 -12.75 1.17
C GLY A 310 -7.54 -13.07 2.27
N TYR A 311 -6.98 -12.04 2.89
CA TYR A 311 -5.95 -12.18 3.91
C TYR A 311 -6.43 -12.62 5.30
N ARG A 312 -7.75 -12.60 5.58
CA ARG A 312 -8.30 -12.86 6.93
C ARG A 312 -7.75 -14.14 7.57
N PRO A 313 -7.77 -15.33 6.93
CA PRO A 313 -7.27 -16.54 7.57
C PRO A 313 -5.76 -16.50 7.87
N ILE A 314 -4.97 -15.83 7.03
CA ILE A 314 -3.53 -15.63 7.27
C ILE A 314 -3.32 -14.79 8.54
N ILE A 315 -4.07 -13.70 8.68
CA ILE A 315 -4.01 -12.83 9.86
C ILE A 315 -4.51 -13.55 11.12
N GLU A 316 -5.61 -14.30 11.01
CA GLU A 316 -6.14 -15.10 12.13
C GLU A 316 -5.16 -16.19 12.58
N SER A 317 -4.47 -16.84 11.63
CA SER A 317 -3.44 -17.83 11.95
C SER A 317 -2.25 -17.21 12.68
N LEU A 318 -1.84 -15.98 12.34
CA LEU A 318 -0.79 -15.26 13.06
C LEU A 318 -1.23 -14.84 14.47
N ALA A 319 -2.54 -14.65 14.69
CA ALA A 319 -3.12 -14.27 15.98
C ALA A 319 -3.42 -15.46 16.90
N ALA A 320 -3.43 -16.69 16.36
CA ALA A 320 -3.82 -17.88 17.09
C ALA A 320 -2.96 -18.10 18.34
N GLY A 321 -3.61 -18.19 19.50
CA GLY A 321 -2.94 -18.47 20.78
C GLY A 321 -2.29 -17.26 21.47
N LEU A 322 -2.39 -16.05 20.90
CA LEU A 322 -1.84 -14.83 21.51
C LEU A 322 -2.83 -14.18 22.49
N ASP A 323 -2.32 -13.53 23.54
CA ASP A 323 -3.13 -12.63 24.39
C ASP A 323 -3.28 -11.26 23.70
N ILE A 324 -4.44 -11.02 23.10
CA ILE A 324 -4.74 -9.78 22.35
C ILE A 324 -5.86 -9.00 23.03
N ARG A 325 -5.57 -7.75 23.40
CA ARG A 325 -6.52 -6.79 23.98
C ARG A 325 -6.95 -5.79 22.90
N LEU A 326 -8.11 -6.05 22.30
CA LEU A 326 -8.76 -5.15 21.35
C LEU A 326 -9.37 -3.93 22.04
N GLY A 327 -9.67 -2.88 21.27
CA GLY A 327 -10.26 -1.64 21.79
C GLY A 327 -9.38 -0.93 22.82
N THR A 328 -8.07 -1.18 22.78
CA THR A 328 -7.08 -0.71 23.76
C THR A 328 -6.12 0.26 23.09
N ALA A 329 -6.51 1.54 23.03
CA ALA A 329 -5.72 2.57 22.36
C ALA A 329 -4.61 3.09 23.28
N VAL A 330 -3.36 2.82 22.89
CA VAL A 330 -2.18 3.32 23.61
C VAL A 330 -2.03 4.83 23.41
N SER A 331 -1.78 5.53 24.50
CA SER A 331 -1.65 6.99 24.56
C SER A 331 -0.25 7.45 25.00
N SER A 332 0.46 6.64 25.79
CA SER A 332 1.85 6.89 26.15
C SER A 332 2.67 5.62 26.37
N VAL A 333 3.98 5.76 26.18
CA VAL A 333 5.01 4.75 26.45
C VAL A 333 6.14 5.41 27.24
N ASP A 334 6.28 5.04 28.52
CA ASP A 334 7.40 5.43 29.36
C ASP A 334 8.45 4.31 29.38
N HIS A 335 9.65 4.61 28.89
CA HIS A 335 10.81 3.72 28.82
C HIS A 335 12.00 4.27 29.63
N SER A 336 11.75 5.19 30.57
CA SER A 336 12.77 5.84 31.41
C SER A 336 13.26 5.00 32.61
N GLY A 337 12.44 4.03 33.05
CA GLY A 337 12.64 3.23 34.26
C GLY A 337 13.60 2.06 34.07
N PRO A 338 13.44 0.94 34.80
CA PRO A 338 14.15 -0.33 34.55
C PRO A 338 13.40 -1.29 33.59
N GLY A 339 12.16 -0.98 33.23
CA GLY A 339 11.38 -1.61 32.17
C GLY A 339 10.61 -0.55 31.39
N VAL A 340 9.44 -0.91 30.86
CA VAL A 340 8.54 -0.03 30.13
C VAL A 340 7.15 -0.01 30.76
N ALA A 341 6.46 1.12 30.62
CA ALA A 341 5.06 1.29 30.99
C ALA A 341 4.27 1.84 29.81
N VAL A 342 3.23 1.12 29.40
CA VAL A 342 2.36 1.46 28.27
C VAL A 342 0.99 1.80 28.80
N ASP A 343 0.57 3.05 28.65
CA ASP A 343 -0.72 3.53 29.16
C ASP A 343 -1.77 3.62 28.04
N SER A 344 -2.95 3.11 28.35
CA SER A 344 -4.17 3.22 27.54
C SER A 344 -5.34 3.69 28.40
N GLU A 345 -6.46 4.07 27.78
CA GLU A 345 -7.69 4.37 28.53
C GLU A 345 -8.23 3.16 29.30
N GLN A 346 -7.89 1.94 28.87
CA GLN A 346 -8.34 0.68 29.43
C GLN A 346 -7.42 0.19 30.57
N GLY A 347 -6.26 0.83 30.77
CA GLY A 347 -5.31 0.48 31.82
C GLY A 347 -3.85 0.63 31.40
N ARG A 348 -2.98 0.31 32.34
CA ARG A 348 -1.51 0.34 32.19
C ARG A 348 -0.97 -1.08 32.06
N PHE A 349 0.01 -1.24 31.18
CA PHE A 349 0.74 -2.49 30.95
C PHE A 349 2.23 -2.24 31.23
N ASP A 350 2.79 -2.93 32.23
CA ASP A 350 4.21 -2.88 32.57
C ASP A 350 4.90 -4.13 32.01
N ALA A 351 6.10 -3.95 31.44
CA ALA A 351 6.87 -5.03 30.83
C ALA A 351 8.38 -4.70 30.83
N ASP A 352 9.21 -5.65 30.40
CA ASP A 352 10.66 -5.41 30.23
C ASP A 352 10.95 -4.64 28.94
N ALA A 353 10.19 -4.91 27.86
CA ALA A 353 10.33 -4.25 26.57
C ALA A 353 8.97 -3.97 25.90
N VAL A 354 8.96 -3.08 24.91
CA VAL A 354 7.81 -2.75 24.07
C VAL A 354 8.20 -2.77 22.59
N ILE A 355 7.36 -3.40 21.78
CA ILE A 355 7.43 -3.31 20.32
C ILE A 355 6.25 -2.47 19.84
N VAL A 356 6.53 -1.31 19.24
CA VAL A 356 5.51 -0.40 18.71
C VAL A 356 5.39 -0.62 17.20
N THR A 357 4.21 -1.07 16.77
CA THR A 357 3.92 -1.45 15.37
C THR A 357 2.87 -0.58 14.70
N VAL A 358 2.60 0.59 15.28
CA VAL A 358 1.62 1.53 14.73
C VAL A 358 2.08 2.06 13.37
N PRO A 359 1.15 2.37 12.44
CA PRO A 359 1.51 2.93 11.13
C PRO A 359 2.33 4.22 11.22
N LEU A 360 3.15 4.48 10.21
CA LEU A 360 3.96 5.70 10.11
C LEU A 360 3.11 6.97 10.23
N GLY A 361 1.90 6.98 9.65
CA GLY A 361 0.95 8.08 9.80
C GLY A 361 0.57 8.38 11.26
N VAL A 362 0.44 7.35 12.10
CA VAL A 362 0.16 7.50 13.55
C VAL A 362 1.36 8.09 14.30
N LEU A 363 2.59 7.68 13.94
CA LEU A 363 3.81 8.27 14.49
C LEU A 363 3.97 9.75 14.08
N LYS A 364 3.72 10.08 12.81
CA LYS A 364 3.72 11.45 12.30
C LYS A 364 2.65 12.33 12.95
N GLY A 365 1.50 11.75 13.26
CA GLY A 365 0.41 12.42 13.96
C GLY A 365 0.60 12.56 15.48
N GLU A 366 1.75 12.12 16.01
CA GLU A 366 2.14 12.24 17.43
C GLU A 366 1.05 11.74 18.39
N ARG A 367 0.35 10.65 18.01
CA ARG A 367 -0.78 10.10 18.77
C ARG A 367 -0.36 9.36 20.06
N ILE A 368 0.92 8.99 20.15
CA ILE A 368 1.51 8.32 21.31
C ILE A 368 2.64 9.19 21.85
N ARG A 369 2.59 9.51 23.14
CA ARG A 369 3.66 10.22 23.83
C ARG A 369 4.74 9.23 24.28
N PHE A 370 6.01 9.52 23.99
CA PHE A 370 7.15 8.73 24.48
C PHE A 370 7.84 9.47 25.64
N THR A 371 8.33 8.75 26.64
CA THR A 371 9.09 9.34 27.76
C THR A 371 10.27 8.43 28.14
N PRO A 372 11.53 8.86 28.00
CA PRO A 372 11.97 10.09 27.35
C PRO A 372 11.55 10.16 25.87
N ASP A 373 11.71 11.31 25.24
CA ASP A 373 11.43 11.48 23.81
C ASP A 373 12.26 10.50 22.96
N LEU A 374 11.73 10.15 21.78
CA LEU A 374 12.46 9.33 20.83
C LEU A 374 13.76 10.03 20.38
N PRO A 375 14.84 9.28 20.07
CA PRO A 375 16.08 9.85 19.57
C PRO A 375 15.85 10.72 18.32
N TYR A 376 16.66 11.77 18.17
CA TYR A 376 16.53 12.70 17.04
C TYR A 376 16.60 11.99 15.68
N SER A 377 17.41 10.94 15.55
CA SER A 377 17.49 10.12 14.33
C SER A 377 16.15 9.44 14.00
N THR A 378 15.45 8.93 15.01
CA THR A 378 14.14 8.27 14.87
C THR A 378 13.08 9.30 14.52
N VAL A 379 13.02 10.44 15.23
CA VAL A 379 12.08 11.52 14.92
C VAL A 379 12.31 12.06 13.52
N SER A 380 13.56 12.31 13.13
CA SER A 380 13.92 12.75 11.78
C SER A 380 13.47 11.72 10.74
N ALA A 381 13.69 10.42 10.97
CA ALA A 381 13.22 9.38 10.07
C ALA A 381 11.69 9.36 9.91
N VAL A 382 10.93 9.48 11.01
CA VAL A 382 9.46 9.58 10.98
C VAL A 382 9.03 10.77 10.14
N GLN A 383 9.70 11.92 10.26
CA GLN A 383 9.35 13.13 9.51
C GLN A 383 9.74 13.04 8.03
N MET A 384 10.91 12.47 7.72
CA MET A 384 11.45 12.39 6.36
C MET A 384 10.79 11.32 5.49
N LEU A 385 10.32 10.20 6.04
CA LEU A 385 9.59 9.20 5.25
C LEU A 385 8.20 9.72 4.86
N GLY A 386 7.71 9.30 3.70
CA GLY A 386 6.39 9.65 3.22
C GLY A 386 5.34 8.67 3.70
N MET A 387 4.11 9.14 3.91
CA MET A 387 2.95 8.27 4.12
C MET A 387 2.00 8.46 2.94
N GLY A 388 1.98 7.48 2.05
CA GLY A 388 1.16 7.48 0.85
C GLY A 388 -0.30 7.19 1.16
N LEU A 389 -1.17 7.45 0.19
CA LEU A 389 -2.59 7.25 0.26
C LEU A 389 -3.11 6.55 -1.01
N MET A 390 -3.78 5.42 -0.80
CA MET A 390 -4.53 4.70 -1.83
C MET A 390 -5.84 4.21 -1.21
N ASN A 391 -6.94 4.53 -1.87
CA ASN A 391 -8.28 4.10 -1.52
C ASN A 391 -8.84 3.15 -2.57
N LYS A 392 -9.79 2.34 -2.13
CA LYS A 392 -10.50 1.35 -2.95
C LYS A 392 -11.99 1.65 -2.95
N VAL A 393 -12.60 1.45 -4.11
CA VAL A 393 -14.05 1.35 -4.26
C VAL A 393 -14.35 -0.05 -4.72
N VAL A 394 -15.01 -0.85 -3.87
CA VAL A 394 -15.39 -2.23 -4.17
C VAL A 394 -16.88 -2.24 -4.51
N LEU A 395 -17.23 -2.76 -5.68
CA LEU A 395 -18.60 -2.83 -6.18
C LEU A 395 -18.96 -4.27 -6.53
N ARG A 396 -20.06 -4.78 -5.98
CA ARG A 396 -20.66 -6.05 -6.41
C ARG A 396 -21.87 -5.78 -7.27
N PHE A 397 -21.95 -6.42 -8.43
CA PHE A 397 -23.07 -6.30 -9.37
C PHE A 397 -23.98 -7.54 -9.33
N PRO A 398 -25.16 -7.52 -9.97
CA PRO A 398 -26.00 -8.72 -10.09
C PRO A 398 -25.44 -9.75 -11.08
N GLU A 399 -24.69 -9.30 -12.09
CA GLU A 399 -24.06 -10.12 -13.12
C GLU A 399 -22.76 -9.47 -13.61
N VAL A 400 -21.90 -10.25 -14.26
CA VAL A 400 -20.71 -9.71 -14.92
C VAL A 400 -21.11 -9.10 -16.26
N PHE A 401 -20.76 -7.83 -16.48
CA PHE A 401 -20.98 -7.11 -17.75
C PHE A 401 -19.67 -6.67 -18.42
N TRP A 402 -18.53 -7.08 -17.87
CA TRP A 402 -17.18 -6.83 -18.40
C TRP A 402 -16.56 -8.12 -18.95
N ASP A 403 -15.35 -8.03 -19.50
CA ASP A 403 -14.58 -9.21 -19.91
C ASP A 403 -14.07 -9.97 -18.68
N GLU A 404 -14.65 -11.14 -18.42
CA GLU A 404 -14.25 -12.01 -17.29
C GLU A 404 -12.82 -12.53 -17.40
N GLN A 405 -12.21 -12.52 -18.59
CA GLN A 405 -10.83 -12.97 -18.80
C GLN A 405 -9.80 -11.88 -18.52
N ALA A 406 -10.20 -10.61 -18.50
CA ALA A 406 -9.32 -9.52 -18.15
C ALA A 406 -9.16 -9.46 -16.63
N ASP A 407 -7.92 -9.54 -16.15
CA ASP A 407 -7.60 -9.32 -14.75
C ASP A 407 -7.74 -7.83 -14.41
N LEU A 408 -7.29 -6.95 -15.31
CA LEU A 408 -7.32 -5.50 -15.14
C LEU A 408 -8.10 -4.79 -16.26
N ILE A 409 -8.88 -3.80 -15.86
CA ILE A 409 -9.57 -2.87 -16.76
C ILE A 409 -8.98 -1.49 -16.52
N SER A 410 -8.21 -1.01 -17.49
CA SER A 410 -7.57 0.29 -17.47
C SER A 410 -8.38 1.32 -18.25
N TYR A 411 -8.43 2.55 -17.74
CA TYR A 411 -9.15 3.66 -18.35
C TYR A 411 -8.30 4.92 -18.31
N VAL A 412 -8.28 5.68 -19.41
CA VAL A 412 -7.66 7.01 -19.47
C VAL A 412 -8.69 8.06 -19.06
N PRO A 413 -8.73 8.50 -17.79
CA PRO A 413 -9.76 9.43 -17.34
C PRO A 413 -9.53 10.85 -17.89
N PRO A 414 -10.60 11.66 -17.99
CA PRO A 414 -10.47 13.09 -18.31
C PRO A 414 -9.78 13.88 -17.19
N VAL A 415 -9.82 13.36 -15.96
CA VAL A 415 -9.15 13.91 -14.78
C VAL A 415 -8.10 12.91 -14.31
N LYS A 416 -6.82 13.30 -14.30
CA LYS A 416 -5.69 12.44 -13.91
C LYS A 416 -5.97 11.75 -12.57
N GLY A 417 -5.72 10.45 -12.51
CA GLY A 417 -5.77 9.66 -11.28
C GLY A 417 -7.15 9.15 -10.85
N HIS A 418 -8.24 9.64 -11.43
CA HIS A 418 -9.60 9.19 -11.07
C HIS A 418 -9.91 7.85 -11.75
N PHE A 419 -10.03 6.79 -10.96
CA PHE A 419 -10.46 5.44 -11.39
C PHE A 419 -9.71 4.91 -12.63
N VAL A 420 -8.39 5.06 -12.61
CA VAL A 420 -7.48 4.68 -13.70
C VAL A 420 -7.45 3.17 -13.95
N GLU A 421 -7.67 2.36 -12.91
CA GLU A 421 -7.61 0.91 -13.00
C GLU A 421 -8.66 0.24 -12.11
N TRP A 422 -9.27 -0.81 -12.63
CA TRP A 422 -10.20 -1.68 -11.93
C TRP A 422 -9.68 -3.11 -11.97
N TYR A 423 -9.73 -3.79 -10.82
CA TYR A 423 -9.34 -5.18 -10.72
C TYR A 423 -10.57 -6.08 -10.69
N ASN A 424 -10.59 -7.05 -11.59
CA ASN A 424 -11.65 -8.04 -11.73
C ASN A 424 -11.55 -9.07 -10.61
N ALA A 425 -12.53 -9.08 -9.70
CA ALA A 425 -12.52 -9.98 -8.54
C ALA A 425 -13.19 -11.33 -8.74
N VAL A 426 -13.72 -11.59 -9.93
CA VAL A 426 -14.31 -12.88 -10.29
C VAL A 426 -13.33 -14.05 -10.10
N PRO A 427 -12.05 -13.99 -10.52
CA PRO A 427 -11.14 -15.13 -10.49
C PRO A 427 -10.92 -15.75 -9.10
N TRP A 428 -10.94 -14.94 -8.03
CA TRP A 428 -10.71 -15.44 -6.67
C TRP A 428 -11.95 -15.44 -5.76
N THR A 429 -12.98 -14.64 -6.07
CA THR A 429 -14.22 -14.61 -5.28
C THR A 429 -15.34 -15.45 -5.88
N GLY A 430 -15.29 -15.73 -7.18
CA GLY A 430 -16.40 -16.31 -7.94
C GLY A 430 -17.64 -15.42 -8.02
N GLN A 431 -17.54 -14.14 -7.65
CA GLN A 431 -18.64 -13.17 -7.65
C GLN A 431 -18.37 -11.99 -8.59
N PRO A 432 -19.42 -11.38 -9.17
CA PRO A 432 -19.31 -10.21 -10.05
C PRO A 432 -18.90 -8.96 -9.26
N ILE A 433 -17.62 -8.87 -8.92
CA ILE A 433 -17.05 -7.80 -8.11
C ILE A 433 -15.94 -7.10 -8.91
N LEU A 434 -15.97 -5.76 -8.91
CA LEU A 434 -14.89 -4.90 -9.38
C LEU A 434 -14.31 -4.10 -8.22
N VAL A 435 -12.99 -3.91 -8.24
CA VAL A 435 -12.26 -3.09 -7.27
C VAL A 435 -11.56 -1.95 -8.00
N GLY A 436 -12.07 -0.72 -7.86
CA GLY A 436 -11.44 0.48 -8.43
C GLY A 436 -10.40 1.09 -7.48
N PHE A 437 -9.27 1.53 -8.03
CA PHE A 437 -8.19 2.17 -7.25
C PHE A 437 -8.11 3.66 -7.52
N ASN A 438 -7.76 4.41 -6.48
CA ASN A 438 -7.36 5.80 -6.57
C ASN A 438 -6.19 6.01 -5.62
N ALA A 439 -5.11 6.63 -6.10
CA ALA A 439 -3.90 6.87 -5.33
C ALA A 439 -3.54 8.36 -5.26
N ALA A 440 -2.58 8.70 -4.40
CA ALA A 440 -1.95 10.01 -4.34
C ALA A 440 -2.98 11.17 -4.22
N ARG A 441 -2.91 12.15 -5.12
CA ARG A 441 -3.79 13.33 -5.12
C ARG A 441 -5.25 12.96 -5.36
N ALA A 442 -5.53 12.05 -6.29
CA ALA A 442 -6.89 11.57 -6.55
C ALA A 442 -7.50 10.88 -5.32
N ALA A 443 -6.71 10.08 -4.59
CA ALA A 443 -7.17 9.47 -3.35
C ALA A 443 -7.55 10.52 -2.30
N ALA A 444 -6.71 11.56 -2.13
CA ALA A 444 -6.94 12.63 -1.17
C ALA A 444 -8.18 13.47 -1.50
N GLU A 445 -8.44 13.72 -2.78
CA GLU A 445 -9.67 14.37 -3.24
C GLU A 445 -10.91 13.53 -2.90
N ILE A 446 -10.85 12.23 -3.19
CA ILE A 446 -11.96 11.29 -2.95
C ILE A 446 -12.25 11.12 -1.45
N GLU A 447 -11.26 11.25 -0.55
CA GLU A 447 -11.52 11.23 0.89
C GLU A 447 -12.45 12.35 1.36
N ALA A 448 -12.48 13.48 0.65
CA ALA A 448 -13.38 14.59 0.95
C ALA A 448 -14.82 14.36 0.42
N TRP A 449 -15.04 13.35 -0.42
CA TRP A 449 -16.35 13.05 -0.99
C TRP A 449 -17.19 12.18 -0.05
N SER A 450 -18.51 12.33 -0.14
CA SER A 450 -19.45 11.37 0.47
C SER A 450 -19.35 10.03 -0.26
N ASP A 451 -19.73 8.94 0.42
CA ASP A 451 -19.83 7.62 -0.23
C ASP A 451 -20.71 7.66 -1.47
N GLU A 452 -21.86 8.35 -1.40
CA GLU A 452 -22.77 8.49 -2.54
C GLU A 452 -22.09 9.13 -3.75
N THR A 453 -21.38 10.25 -3.57
CA THR A 453 -20.65 10.90 -4.66
C THR A 453 -19.51 10.02 -5.20
N THR A 454 -18.76 9.35 -4.33
CA THR A 454 -17.71 8.41 -4.75
C THR A 454 -18.27 7.26 -5.59
N ILE A 455 -19.37 6.66 -5.16
CA ILE A 455 -20.02 5.55 -5.86
C ILE A 455 -20.66 6.03 -7.16
N GLU A 456 -21.33 7.19 -7.17
CA GLU A 456 -21.88 7.76 -8.41
C GLU A 456 -20.80 8.04 -9.44
N THR A 457 -19.65 8.59 -9.03
CA THR A 457 -18.52 8.87 -9.92
C THR A 457 -17.90 7.57 -10.46
N ALA A 458 -17.72 6.58 -9.59
CA ALA A 458 -17.27 5.23 -9.95
C ALA A 458 -18.18 4.59 -11.01
N LEU A 459 -19.50 4.66 -10.80
CA LEU A 459 -20.49 4.11 -11.73
C LEU A 459 -20.57 4.89 -13.04
N ASP A 460 -20.41 6.21 -13.01
CA ASP A 460 -20.35 7.03 -14.22
C ASP A 460 -19.10 6.71 -15.04
N THR A 461 -17.95 6.45 -14.40
CA THR A 461 -16.74 5.95 -15.08
C THR A 461 -16.99 4.60 -15.75
N LEU A 462 -17.56 3.64 -15.04
CA LEU A 462 -17.87 2.31 -15.61
C LEU A 462 -18.92 2.40 -16.72
N ASP A 463 -19.92 3.27 -16.61
CA ASP A 463 -20.92 3.49 -17.67
C ASP A 463 -20.28 4.04 -18.94
N VAL A 464 -19.24 4.88 -18.84
CA VAL A 464 -18.49 5.35 -20.01
C VAL A 464 -17.72 4.20 -20.66
N ILE A 465 -17.06 3.35 -19.87
CA ILE A 465 -16.25 2.22 -20.36
C ILE A 465 -17.11 1.18 -21.10
N TYR A 466 -18.33 0.91 -20.63
CA TYR A 466 -19.19 -0.17 -21.12
C TYR A 466 -20.47 0.31 -21.86
N ARG A 467 -20.49 1.55 -22.34
CA ARG A 467 -21.63 2.13 -23.07
C ARG A 467 -21.89 1.50 -24.44
#